data_AF-A0A519H0L6-F1
#
_entry.id   AF-A0A519H0L6-F1
#
_cell.length_a   1.000
_cell.length_b   1.000
_cell.length_c   1.000
_cell.angle_alpha   90.00
_cell.angle_beta   90.00
_cell.angle_gamma   90.00
#
_symmetry.space_group_name_H-M   'P 1'
#
loop_
_entity.id
_entity.type
_entity.pdbx_description
1 polymer ?
#
loop_
_entity_poly.entity_id
_entity_poly.type
_entity_poly.pdbx_seq_one_letter_code
_entity_poly.pdbx_strand_id
1 'polypeptide(L)'
;YTTDAKIDSLGLKVLQDDRSYFPRYDAVVLYRLDVPTRFPKAWAGIESLAGRIDERSMIAMNARAELQGAAFDTIARDFLAGGQAEAGERGFMAKLFGNDLWRLTRQHLLLVGVSVGLALLIAVPLAILVFPHVRARAVVLGFTGLLQTVPSLALLAVLISLIGAIGTLPALIALTLYSLLPIMRNTVTGLTEVPQGLRQAGTALGMTSAQSLRLVLLPLALPTLLAGVRTATTIAIGTATIAAFIGAGGYGERIVTGLALNDRSLLLAGALPAAALALLSEALFETIEWAMRRGRG
;
A
#
# COMPACT_ATOMS: atom_id res chain seq x y z
N TYR A 1 -17.43 16.95 -7.53
CA TYR A 1 -18.12 16.90 -8.84
C TYR A 1 -19.37 16.06 -8.67
N THR A 2 -20.51 16.52 -9.18
CA THR A 2 -21.82 15.89 -9.05
C THR A 2 -21.96 14.58 -9.82
N THR A 3 -21.11 14.36 -10.83
CA THR A 3 -21.09 13.16 -11.67
C THR A 3 -19.92 12.21 -11.40
N ASP A 4 -19.21 12.36 -10.29
CA ASP A 4 -18.02 11.57 -9.97
C ASP A 4 -18.33 10.06 -9.90
N ALA A 5 -17.49 9.24 -10.55
CA ALA A 5 -17.55 7.78 -10.57
C ALA A 5 -17.69 7.14 -9.17
N LYS A 6 -17.11 7.79 -8.17
CA LYS A 6 -17.11 7.32 -6.79
C LYS A 6 -18.47 7.50 -6.11
N ILE A 7 -19.36 8.36 -6.61
CA ILE A 7 -20.69 8.59 -6.00
C ILE A 7 -21.50 7.30 -5.97
N ASP A 8 -21.58 6.56 -7.08
CA ASP A 8 -22.34 5.31 -7.16
C ASP A 8 -21.66 4.16 -6.41
N SER A 9 -20.36 3.94 -6.66
CA SER A 9 -19.62 2.85 -5.99
C SER A 9 -19.60 2.96 -4.47
N LEU A 10 -19.78 4.16 -3.93
CA LEU A 10 -19.76 4.44 -2.50
C LEU A 10 -21.15 4.62 -1.88
N GLY A 11 -22.21 4.68 -2.69
CA GLY A 11 -23.59 4.87 -2.21
C GLY A 11 -23.87 6.28 -1.68
N LEU A 12 -23.21 7.29 -2.25
CA LEU A 12 -23.35 8.68 -1.81
C LEU A 12 -24.61 9.33 -2.39
N LYS A 13 -25.29 10.15 -1.59
CA LYS A 13 -26.43 10.95 -2.05
C LYS A 13 -25.95 12.35 -2.44
N VAL A 14 -26.16 12.73 -3.69
CA VAL A 14 -25.91 14.10 -4.15
C VAL A 14 -26.95 15.02 -3.51
N LEU A 15 -26.48 16.07 -2.83
CA LEU A 15 -27.33 17.11 -2.25
C LEU A 15 -27.59 18.20 -3.30
N GLN A 16 -28.81 18.70 -3.34
CA GLN A 16 -29.12 19.87 -4.15
C GLN A 16 -28.51 21.12 -3.51
N ASP A 17 -27.80 21.91 -4.32
CA ASP A 17 -27.34 23.25 -3.93
C ASP A 17 -28.52 24.23 -4.05
N ASP A 18 -29.41 24.17 -3.07
CA ASP A 18 -30.62 25.00 -2.95
C ASP A 18 -30.32 26.49 -2.81
N ARG A 19 -29.10 26.84 -2.40
CA ARG A 19 -28.62 28.23 -2.23
C ARG A 19 -27.76 28.72 -3.39
N SER A 20 -27.54 27.91 -4.42
CA SER A 20 -26.68 28.24 -5.57
C SER A 20 -25.30 28.76 -5.14
N TYR A 21 -24.76 28.18 -4.06
CA TYR A 21 -23.47 28.56 -3.49
C TYR A 21 -22.31 28.21 -4.44
N PHE A 22 -22.45 27.13 -5.22
CA PHE A 22 -21.44 26.69 -6.16
C PHE A 22 -21.69 27.23 -7.58
N PRO A 23 -20.64 27.65 -8.31
CA PRO A 23 -20.77 28.04 -9.71
C PRO A 23 -21.27 26.85 -10.54
N ARG A 24 -22.18 27.12 -11.48
CA ARG A 24 -22.70 26.11 -12.38
C ARG A 24 -21.68 25.81 -13.48
N TYR A 25 -21.28 24.54 -13.59
CA TYR A 25 -20.38 24.05 -14.64
C TYR A 25 -21.16 23.12 -15.56
N ASP A 26 -21.61 23.65 -16.70
CA ASP A 26 -22.29 22.85 -17.72
C ASP A 26 -21.28 22.27 -18.72
N ALA A 27 -21.45 21.00 -19.07
CA ALA A 27 -20.71 20.40 -20.17
C ALA A 27 -21.26 20.94 -21.49
N VAL A 28 -20.43 21.66 -22.24
CA VAL A 28 -20.80 22.22 -23.55
C VAL A 28 -20.03 21.55 -24.68
N VAL A 29 -20.72 21.25 -25.77
CA VAL A 29 -20.09 20.74 -26.99
C VAL A 29 -19.60 21.93 -27.81
N LEU A 30 -18.29 22.04 -27.99
CA LEU A 30 -17.68 23.00 -28.90
C LEU A 30 -17.55 22.35 -30.28
N TYR A 31 -18.11 23.01 -31.30
CA TYR A 31 -18.10 22.53 -32.68
C TYR A 31 -17.94 23.69 -33.66
N ARG A 32 -17.51 23.39 -34.89
CA ARG A 32 -17.41 24.38 -35.97
C ARG A 32 -18.77 24.62 -36.61
N LEU A 33 -19.04 25.86 -37.02
CA LEU A 33 -20.33 26.28 -37.59
C LEU A 33 -20.73 25.52 -38.88
N ASP A 34 -19.76 24.92 -39.59
CA ASP A 34 -20.01 24.12 -40.79
C ASP A 34 -20.37 22.64 -40.50
N VAL A 35 -20.28 22.17 -39.26
CA VAL A 35 -20.56 20.76 -38.91
C VAL A 35 -22.02 20.34 -39.20
N PRO A 36 -23.05 21.12 -38.86
CA PRO A 36 -24.43 20.72 -39.12
C PRO A 36 -24.74 20.54 -40.62
N THR A 37 -24.13 21.35 -41.48
CA THR A 37 -24.31 21.29 -42.93
C THR A 37 -23.44 20.22 -43.58
N ARG A 38 -22.20 20.05 -43.12
CA ARG A 38 -21.24 19.07 -43.66
C ARG A 38 -21.54 17.64 -43.24
N PHE A 39 -22.07 17.43 -42.03
CA PHE A 39 -22.35 16.11 -41.46
C PHE A 39 -23.75 16.02 -40.83
N PRO A 40 -24.83 16.18 -41.62
CA PRO A 40 -26.19 16.31 -41.08
C PRO A 40 -26.65 15.08 -40.29
N LYS A 41 -26.27 13.87 -40.71
CA LYS A 41 -26.62 12.62 -39.99
C LYS A 41 -25.92 12.49 -38.64
N ALA A 42 -24.63 12.83 -38.58
CA ALA A 42 -23.87 12.78 -37.33
C ALA A 42 -24.33 13.87 -36.36
N TRP A 43 -24.63 15.06 -36.89
CA TRP A 43 -25.19 16.17 -36.12
C TRP A 43 -26.53 15.81 -35.49
N ALA A 44 -27.46 15.24 -36.27
CA ALA A 44 -28.73 14.75 -35.75
C ALA A 44 -28.56 13.68 -34.65
N GLY A 45 -27.54 12.83 -34.77
CA GLY A 45 -27.17 11.86 -33.73
C GLY A 45 -26.75 12.54 -32.42
N ILE A 46 -25.86 13.54 -32.49
CA ILE A 46 -25.40 14.30 -31.31
C ILE A 46 -26.55 15.09 -30.68
N GLU A 47 -27.36 15.76 -31.51
CA GLU A 47 -28.53 16.52 -31.07
C GLU A 47 -29.56 15.62 -30.38
N SER A 48 -29.73 14.39 -30.86
CA SER A 48 -30.61 13.41 -30.22
C SER A 48 -30.18 13.02 -28.80
N LEU A 49 -28.95 13.31 -28.38
CA LEU A 49 -28.44 13.05 -27.02
C LEU A 49 -28.67 14.22 -26.06
N ALA A 50 -29.02 15.39 -26.57
CA ALA A 50 -29.28 16.58 -25.75
C ALA A 50 -30.40 16.29 -24.75
N GLY A 51 -30.13 16.53 -23.46
CA GLY A 51 -31.09 16.32 -22.37
C GLY A 51 -31.41 14.85 -22.03
N ARG A 52 -30.79 13.87 -22.71
CA ARG A 52 -31.02 12.43 -22.44
C ARG A 52 -30.06 11.84 -21.41
N ILE A 53 -28.93 12.49 -21.18
CA ILE A 53 -27.92 12.01 -20.24
C ILE A 53 -28.11 12.75 -18.92
N ASP A 54 -28.90 12.13 -18.04
CA ASP A 54 -29.09 12.64 -16.69
C ASP A 54 -27.86 12.37 -15.81
N GLU A 55 -27.82 13.05 -14.66
CA GLU A 55 -26.71 12.97 -13.70
C GLU A 55 -26.48 11.54 -13.19
N ARG A 56 -27.54 10.78 -12.91
CA ARG A 56 -27.43 9.39 -12.42
C ARG A 56 -26.83 8.49 -13.49
N SER A 57 -27.27 8.64 -14.73
CA SER A 57 -26.70 7.96 -15.88
C SER A 57 -25.21 8.30 -16.07
N MET A 58 -24.83 9.57 -15.94
CA MET A 58 -23.42 9.99 -16.01
C MET A 58 -22.56 9.40 -14.89
N ILE A 59 -23.03 9.40 -13.64
CA ILE A 59 -22.31 8.81 -12.50
C ILE A 59 -22.02 7.33 -12.78
N ALA A 60 -23.03 6.56 -13.22
CA ALA A 60 -22.87 5.15 -13.51
C ALA A 60 -21.89 4.90 -14.67
N MET A 61 -21.94 5.73 -15.72
CA MET A 61 -21.00 5.65 -16.84
C MET A 61 -19.56 5.98 -16.40
N ASN A 62 -19.36 7.01 -15.60
CA ASN A 62 -18.05 7.36 -15.03
C ASN A 62 -17.52 6.24 -14.12
N ALA A 63 -18.38 5.61 -13.32
CA ALA A 63 -18.02 4.45 -12.49
C ALA A 63 -17.50 3.28 -13.34
N ARG A 64 -18.11 3.02 -14.50
CA ARG A 64 -17.64 1.98 -15.43
C ARG A 64 -16.29 2.34 -16.05
N ALA A 65 -16.08 3.60 -16.41
CA ALA A 65 -14.82 4.05 -16.99
C ALA A 65 -13.66 4.00 -15.97
N GLU A 66 -13.84 4.63 -14.81
CA GLU A 66 -12.75 4.86 -13.85
C GLU A 66 -12.49 3.67 -12.92
N LEU A 67 -13.54 2.97 -12.48
CA LEU A 67 -13.41 1.91 -11.46
C LEU A 67 -13.35 0.51 -12.09
N GLN A 68 -14.02 0.32 -13.22
CA GLN A 68 -14.08 -0.97 -13.90
C GLN A 68 -13.15 -1.02 -15.13
N GLY A 69 -12.58 0.12 -15.54
CA GLY A 69 -11.67 0.20 -16.68
C GLY A 69 -12.33 -0.10 -18.03
N ALA A 70 -13.66 0.06 -18.13
CA ALA A 70 -14.38 -0.20 -19.37
C ALA A 70 -14.09 0.88 -20.41
N ALA A 71 -13.95 0.46 -21.68
CA ALA A 71 -13.70 1.37 -22.78
C ALA A 71 -14.92 2.28 -23.05
N PHE A 72 -14.67 3.55 -23.38
CA PHE A 72 -15.72 4.57 -23.55
C PHE A 72 -16.73 4.21 -24.65
N ASP A 73 -16.29 3.56 -25.71
CA ASP A 73 -17.14 3.14 -26.83
C ASP A 73 -18.13 2.02 -26.44
N THR A 74 -17.74 1.14 -25.50
CA THR A 74 -18.62 0.12 -24.93
C THR A 74 -19.67 0.77 -24.03
N ILE A 75 -19.24 1.69 -23.16
CA ILE A 75 -20.14 2.41 -22.26
C ILE A 75 -21.19 3.20 -23.06
N ALA A 76 -20.75 3.91 -24.10
CA ALA A 76 -21.65 4.67 -24.98
C ALA A 76 -22.64 3.76 -25.71
N ARG A 77 -22.19 2.63 -26.26
CA ARG A 77 -23.07 1.66 -26.94
C ARG A 77 -24.15 1.10 -26.00
N ASP A 78 -23.77 0.73 -24.79
CA ASP A 78 -24.70 0.17 -23.80
C ASP A 78 -25.75 1.19 -23.35
N PHE A 79 -25.33 2.45 -23.15
CA PHE A 79 -26.25 3.55 -22.83
C PHE A 79 -27.26 3.78 -23.96
N LEU A 80 -26.79 3.81 -25.21
CA LEU A 80 -27.65 3.98 -26.39
C LEU A 80 -28.63 2.81 -26.58
N ALA A 81 -28.26 1.60 -26.13
CA ALA A 81 -29.10 0.41 -26.17
C ALA A 81 -30.18 0.36 -25.07
N GLY A 82 -30.22 1.35 -24.16
CA GLY A 82 -31.25 1.46 -23.11
C GLY A 82 -30.93 0.73 -21.80
N GLY A 83 -29.69 0.28 -21.60
CA GLY A 83 -29.26 -0.33 -20.35
C GLY A 83 -29.19 0.70 -19.21
N GLN A 84 -30.23 0.81 -18.39
CA GLN A 84 -30.15 1.53 -17.13
C GLN A 84 -29.26 0.73 -16.16
N ALA A 85 -28.09 1.26 -15.84
CA ALA A 85 -27.23 0.67 -14.83
C ALA A 85 -27.89 0.85 -13.45
N GLU A 86 -28.34 -0.26 -12.86
CA GLU A 86 -28.87 -0.28 -11.50
C GLU A 86 -27.80 0.15 -10.50
N ALA A 87 -27.92 1.39 -10.04
CA ALA A 87 -27.26 1.94 -8.86
C ALA A 87 -27.84 1.27 -7.59
N GLY A 88 -27.46 0.02 -7.36
CA GLY A 88 -27.77 -0.72 -6.15
C GLY A 88 -26.68 -0.51 -5.11
N GLU A 89 -27.07 -0.17 -3.88
CA GLU A 89 -26.19 -0.20 -2.70
C GLU A 89 -25.42 -1.52 -2.68
N ARG A 90 -24.17 -1.49 -3.15
CA ARG A 90 -23.27 -2.62 -3.07
C ARG A 90 -22.94 -2.79 -1.60
N GLY A 91 -23.64 -3.73 -0.96
CA GLY A 91 -23.47 -4.07 0.46
C GLY A 91 -22.00 -4.33 0.81
N PHE A 92 -21.68 -4.34 2.10
CA PHE A 92 -20.30 -4.46 2.60
C PHE A 92 -19.45 -5.53 1.89
N MET A 93 -20.02 -6.70 1.58
CA MET A 93 -19.32 -7.78 0.87
C MET A 93 -18.88 -7.38 -0.55
N ALA A 94 -19.68 -6.60 -1.27
CA ALA A 94 -19.32 -6.10 -2.60
C ALA A 94 -18.22 -5.03 -2.53
N LYS A 95 -18.17 -4.22 -1.46
CA LYS A 95 -17.04 -3.30 -1.20
C LYS A 95 -15.78 -4.07 -0.78
N LEU A 96 -15.92 -5.11 0.04
CA LEU A 96 -14.81 -5.94 0.49
C LEU A 96 -14.16 -6.70 -0.68
N PHE A 97 -14.96 -7.39 -1.48
CA PHE A 97 -14.54 -8.19 -2.64
C PHE A 97 -14.64 -7.44 -3.97
N GLY A 98 -14.58 -6.11 -3.95
CA GLY A 98 -14.57 -5.29 -5.17
C GLY A 98 -13.43 -5.67 -6.13
N ASN A 99 -13.60 -5.35 -7.41
CA ASN A 99 -12.64 -5.69 -8.47
C ASN A 99 -11.22 -5.11 -8.22
N ASP A 100 -11.13 -4.03 -7.45
CA ASP A 100 -9.89 -3.39 -7.03
C ASP A 100 -9.14 -4.16 -5.94
N LEU A 101 -9.79 -5.09 -5.22
CA LEU A 101 -9.18 -5.81 -4.09
C LEU A 101 -7.85 -6.44 -4.48
N TRP A 102 -7.81 -7.19 -5.59
CA TRP A 102 -6.59 -7.84 -6.04
C TRP A 102 -5.46 -6.85 -6.36
N ARG A 103 -5.79 -5.73 -7.01
CA ARG A 103 -4.83 -4.65 -7.29
C ARG A 103 -4.27 -4.09 -5.98
N LEU A 104 -5.13 -3.80 -5.01
CA LEU A 104 -4.73 -3.25 -3.71
C LEU A 104 -3.88 -4.25 -2.92
N THR A 105 -4.28 -5.53 -2.87
CA THR A 105 -3.50 -6.60 -2.25
C THR A 105 -2.11 -6.68 -2.84
N ARG A 106 -1.99 -6.70 -4.17
CA ARG A 106 -0.70 -6.75 -4.87
C ARG A 106 0.16 -5.52 -4.58
N GLN A 107 -0.43 -4.32 -4.63
CA GLN A 107 0.28 -3.09 -4.30
C GLN A 107 0.78 -3.09 -2.85
N HIS A 108 -0.05 -3.51 -1.91
CA HIS A 108 0.29 -3.56 -0.48
C HIS A 108 1.41 -4.57 -0.22
N LEU A 109 1.30 -5.79 -0.78
CA LEU A 109 2.31 -6.84 -0.67
C LEU A 109 3.65 -6.41 -1.29
N LEU A 110 3.63 -5.81 -2.48
CA LEU A 110 4.85 -5.34 -3.13
C LEU A 110 5.51 -4.22 -2.33
N LEU A 111 4.72 -3.25 -1.85
CA LEU A 111 5.23 -2.13 -1.07
C LEU A 111 5.92 -2.63 0.21
N VAL A 112 5.27 -3.52 0.95
CA VAL A 112 5.82 -4.12 2.18
C VAL A 112 7.04 -5.00 1.86
N GLY A 113 6.89 -5.95 0.93
CA GLY A 113 7.92 -6.93 0.63
C GLY A 113 9.22 -6.29 0.11
N VAL A 114 9.11 -5.31 -0.80
CA VAL A 114 10.27 -4.57 -1.30
C VAL A 114 10.92 -3.76 -0.18
N SER A 115 10.14 -3.07 0.66
CA SER A 115 10.68 -2.26 1.76
C SER A 115 11.42 -3.11 2.80
N VAL A 116 10.84 -4.23 3.21
CA VAL A 116 11.47 -5.17 4.16
C VAL A 116 12.69 -5.82 3.52
N GLY A 117 12.62 -6.18 2.24
CA GLY A 117 13.76 -6.72 1.49
C GLY A 117 14.94 -5.75 1.42
N LEU A 118 14.69 -4.47 1.11
CA LEU A 118 15.71 -3.43 1.14
C LEU A 118 16.26 -3.22 2.56
N ALA A 119 15.40 -3.25 3.57
CA ALA A 119 15.83 -3.13 4.97
C ALA A 119 16.72 -4.30 5.38
N LEU A 120 16.45 -5.53 4.93
CA LEU A 120 17.31 -6.70 5.14
C LEU A 120 18.69 -6.53 4.50
N LEU A 121 18.71 -6.10 3.23
CA LEU A 121 19.94 -5.87 2.48
C LEU A 121 20.84 -4.81 3.11
N ILE A 122 20.27 -3.86 3.85
CA ILE A 122 21.02 -2.81 4.54
C ILE A 122 21.36 -3.23 5.98
N ALA A 123 20.35 -3.65 6.75
CA ALA A 123 20.48 -3.84 8.18
C ALA A 123 21.31 -5.07 8.56
N VAL A 124 21.19 -6.19 7.82
CA VAL A 124 21.94 -7.41 8.15
C VAL A 124 23.45 -7.23 7.92
N PRO A 125 23.92 -6.74 6.76
CA PRO A 125 25.35 -6.48 6.57
C PRO A 125 25.90 -5.45 7.55
N LEU A 126 25.16 -4.37 7.80
CA LEU A 126 25.58 -3.34 8.75
C LEU A 126 25.63 -3.89 10.19
N ALA A 127 24.67 -4.72 10.60
CA ALA A 127 24.69 -5.42 11.88
C ALA A 127 25.93 -6.32 12.03
N ILE A 128 26.25 -7.12 11.01
CA ILE A 128 27.43 -7.99 10.99
C ILE A 128 28.72 -7.17 11.11
N LEU A 129 28.80 -6.03 10.42
CA LEU A 129 29.97 -5.15 10.42
C LEU A 129 30.20 -4.50 11.80
N VAL A 130 29.14 -4.01 12.44
CA VAL A 130 29.25 -3.32 13.75
C VAL A 130 29.24 -4.27 14.94
N PHE A 131 28.80 -5.51 14.76
CA PHE A 131 28.66 -6.51 15.81
C PHE A 131 29.93 -6.67 16.69
N PRO A 132 31.16 -6.73 16.15
CA PRO A 132 32.37 -6.85 16.98
C PRO A 132 32.66 -5.61 17.84
N HIS A 133 32.06 -4.46 17.51
CA HIS A 133 32.42 -3.15 18.07
C HIS A 133 31.30 -2.60 18.96
N VAL A 134 31.47 -2.70 20.28
CA VAL A 134 30.42 -2.34 21.26
C VAL A 134 29.92 -0.90 21.10
N ARG A 135 30.82 0.08 20.86
CA ARG A 135 30.45 1.49 20.67
C ARG A 135 29.72 1.71 19.33
N ALA A 136 30.22 1.15 18.24
CA ALA A 136 29.60 1.31 16.92
C ALA A 136 28.18 0.72 16.91
N ARG A 137 28.00 -0.45 17.54
CA ARG A 137 26.67 -1.05 17.76
C ARG A 137 25.72 -0.10 18.49
N ALA A 138 26.15 0.51 19.60
CA ALA A 138 25.32 1.43 20.37
C ALA A 138 24.91 2.65 19.54
N VAL A 139 25.83 3.21 18.75
CA VAL A 139 25.56 4.36 17.87
C VAL A 139 24.56 4.01 16.77
N VAL A 140 24.76 2.89 16.05
CA VAL A 140 23.84 2.48 14.96
C VAL A 140 22.46 2.13 15.49
N LEU A 141 22.37 1.42 16.61
CA LEU A 141 21.08 1.14 17.27
C LEU A 141 20.41 2.41 17.77
N GLY A 142 21.17 3.36 18.31
CA GLY A 142 20.67 4.67 18.71
C GLY A 142 20.08 5.45 17.52
N PHE A 143 20.79 5.51 16.39
CA PHE A 143 20.33 6.23 15.20
C PHE A 143 19.08 5.59 14.57
N THR A 144 19.09 4.26 14.40
CA THR A 144 17.91 3.52 13.90
C THR A 144 16.72 3.64 14.87
N GLY A 145 16.98 3.71 16.18
CA GLY A 145 15.98 3.99 17.20
C GLY A 145 15.36 5.37 17.06
N LEU A 146 16.19 6.42 16.96
CA LEU A 146 15.74 7.80 16.75
C LEU A 146 14.87 7.92 15.51
N LEU A 147 15.26 7.28 14.41
CA LEU A 147 14.49 7.31 13.17
C LEU A 147 13.08 6.73 13.32
N GLN A 148 12.91 5.68 14.12
CA GLN A 148 11.61 5.09 14.41
C GLN A 148 10.74 5.94 15.34
N THR A 149 11.32 6.88 16.10
CA THR A 149 10.54 7.81 16.94
C THR A 149 9.86 8.92 16.16
N VAL A 150 10.31 9.20 14.93
CA VAL A 150 9.66 10.19 14.07
C VAL A 150 8.26 9.68 13.71
N PRO A 151 7.20 10.50 13.79
CA PRO A 151 5.87 10.10 13.32
C PRO A 151 5.88 9.80 11.81
N SER A 152 5.22 8.72 11.37
CA SER A 152 5.26 8.25 9.98
C SER A 152 4.77 9.29 8.98
N LEU A 153 3.67 9.99 9.29
CA LEU A 153 3.16 11.06 8.43
C LEU A 153 4.16 12.22 8.30
N ALA A 154 4.85 12.58 9.38
CA ALA A 154 5.86 13.65 9.37
C ALA A 154 7.09 13.24 8.57
N LEU A 155 7.56 11.99 8.72
CA LEU A 155 8.66 11.46 7.93
C LEU A 155 8.32 11.47 6.43
N LEU A 156 7.10 11.07 6.06
CA LEU A 156 6.64 11.11 4.67
C LEU A 156 6.63 12.54 4.12
N ALA A 157 6.12 13.52 4.88
CA ALA A 157 6.12 14.93 4.46
C ALA A 157 7.55 15.46 4.21
N VAL A 158 8.50 15.13 5.11
CA VAL A 158 9.92 15.48 4.94
C VAL A 158 10.50 14.82 3.69
N LEU A 159 10.25 13.53 3.47
CA LEU A 159 10.76 12.81 2.31
C LEU A 159 10.18 13.35 1.00
N ILE A 160 8.90 13.72 0.96
CA ILE A 160 8.30 14.36 -0.21
C ILE A 160 8.98 15.70 -0.49
N SER A 161 9.22 16.52 0.55
CA SER A 161 9.89 17.80 0.38
C SER A 161 11.33 17.66 -0.11
N LEU A 162 12.04 16.61 0.32
CA LEU A 162 13.44 16.37 -0.07
C LEU A 162 13.55 15.74 -1.47
N ILE A 163 12.65 14.82 -1.80
CA ILE A 163 12.66 14.09 -3.09
C ILE A 163 12.01 14.92 -4.20
N GLY A 164 11.06 15.79 -3.84
CA GLY A 164 10.26 16.56 -4.81
C GLY A 164 9.17 15.75 -5.50
N ALA A 165 8.83 14.56 -4.98
CA ALA A 165 7.82 13.67 -5.57
C ALA A 165 6.92 13.02 -4.52
N ILE A 166 5.67 12.79 -4.91
CA ILE A 166 4.65 12.06 -4.15
C ILE A 166 4.54 10.64 -4.75
N GLY A 167 4.17 9.65 -3.95
CA GLY A 167 3.89 8.28 -4.43
C GLY A 167 4.70 7.20 -3.74
N THR A 168 5.07 6.17 -4.51
CA THR A 168 5.67 4.92 -4.00
C THR A 168 7.09 5.10 -3.49
N LEU A 169 7.89 5.97 -4.09
CA LEU A 169 9.31 6.11 -3.72
C LEU A 169 9.52 6.65 -2.29
N PRO A 170 8.91 7.78 -1.86
CA PRO A 170 8.99 8.22 -0.47
C PRO A 170 8.44 7.18 0.52
N ALA A 171 7.37 6.46 0.12
CA ALA A 171 6.79 5.40 0.94
C ALA A 171 7.75 4.22 1.15
N LEU A 172 8.41 3.76 0.08
CA LEU A 172 9.43 2.70 0.15
C LEU A 172 10.58 3.10 1.07
N ILE A 173 11.07 4.33 0.96
CA ILE A 173 12.16 4.84 1.81
C ILE A 173 11.69 4.85 3.28
N ALA A 174 10.53 5.45 3.58
CA ALA A 174 10.00 5.48 4.94
C ALA A 174 9.84 4.08 5.54
N LEU A 175 9.18 3.16 4.82
CA LEU A 175 8.95 1.80 5.29
C LEU A 175 10.26 1.01 5.47
N THR A 176 11.24 1.22 4.59
CA THR A 176 12.58 0.65 4.73
C THR A 176 13.21 1.14 6.02
N LEU A 177 13.20 2.46 6.26
CA LEU A 177 13.78 3.09 7.45
C LEU A 177 13.14 2.59 8.75
N TYR A 178 11.81 2.46 8.81
CA TYR A 178 11.12 1.89 9.98
C TYR A 178 11.44 0.41 10.20
N SER A 179 11.69 -0.33 9.12
CA SER A 179 12.03 -1.76 9.19
C SER A 179 13.48 -2.00 9.63
N LEU A 180 14.36 -1.00 9.55
CA LEU A 180 15.77 -1.14 9.92
C LEU A 180 15.96 -1.51 11.39
N LEU A 181 15.28 -0.83 12.33
CA LEU A 181 15.55 -1.02 13.76
C LEU A 181 15.25 -2.46 14.23
N PRO A 182 14.07 -3.05 13.97
CA PRO A 182 13.80 -4.41 14.44
C PRO A 182 14.77 -5.43 13.85
N ILE A 183 15.12 -5.31 12.56
CA ILE A 183 16.06 -6.23 11.88
C ILE A 183 17.47 -6.06 12.45
N MET A 184 17.94 -4.81 12.56
CA MET A 184 19.25 -4.48 13.12
C MET A 184 19.40 -5.01 14.55
N ARG A 185 18.44 -4.66 15.42
CA ARG A 185 18.45 -5.03 16.84
C ARG A 185 18.47 -6.54 17.00
N ASN A 186 17.61 -7.26 16.30
CA ASN A 186 17.53 -8.71 16.42
C ASN A 186 18.74 -9.43 15.81
N THR A 187 19.29 -8.93 14.70
CA THR A 187 20.52 -9.49 14.11
C THR A 187 21.68 -9.37 15.09
N VAL A 188 21.86 -8.19 15.68
CA VAL A 188 22.90 -7.93 16.68
C VAL A 188 22.70 -8.76 17.95
N THR A 189 21.47 -8.84 18.47
CA THR A 189 21.13 -9.67 19.63
C THR A 189 21.44 -11.14 19.34
N GLY A 190 20.96 -11.68 18.22
CA GLY A 190 21.20 -13.07 17.84
C GLY A 190 22.69 -13.41 17.72
N LEU A 191 23.51 -12.52 17.16
CA LEU A 191 24.96 -12.71 17.08
C LEU A 191 25.66 -12.64 18.45
N THR A 192 25.11 -11.86 19.39
CA THR A 192 25.65 -11.68 20.74
C THR A 192 25.28 -12.83 21.68
N GLU A 193 24.10 -13.43 21.49
CA GLU A 193 23.61 -14.56 22.29
C GLU A 193 24.31 -15.88 21.98
N VAL A 194 25.03 -15.99 20.86
CA VAL A 194 25.79 -17.19 20.54
C VAL A 194 26.87 -17.43 21.62
N PRO A 195 26.91 -18.62 22.26
CA PRO A 195 27.86 -18.93 23.33
C PRO A 195 29.31 -18.67 22.90
N GLN A 196 30.06 -17.94 23.73
CA GLN A 196 31.46 -17.61 23.44
C GLN A 196 32.33 -18.87 23.27
N GLY A 197 32.03 -19.95 24.00
CA GLY A 197 32.73 -21.22 23.89
C GLY A 197 32.69 -21.84 22.49
N LEU A 198 31.57 -21.71 21.76
CA LEU A 198 31.48 -22.20 20.38
C LEU A 198 32.36 -21.38 19.43
N ARG A 199 32.51 -20.08 19.68
CA ARG A 199 33.41 -19.23 18.91
C ARG A 199 34.88 -19.57 19.18
N GLN A 200 35.25 -19.76 20.45
CA GLN A 200 36.59 -20.14 20.86
C GLN A 200 36.97 -21.53 20.32
N ALA A 201 36.04 -22.49 20.35
CA ALA A 201 36.22 -23.80 19.75
C ALA A 201 36.48 -23.71 18.23
N GLY A 202 35.72 -22.88 17.51
CA GLY A 202 35.96 -22.63 16.09
C GLY A 202 37.36 -22.06 15.83
N THR A 203 37.81 -21.09 16.63
CA THR A 203 39.17 -20.54 16.54
C THR A 203 40.23 -21.61 16.83
N ALA A 204 40.02 -22.47 17.83
CA ALA A 204 40.94 -23.57 18.16
C ALA A 204 41.04 -24.62 17.05
N LEU A 205 39.98 -24.81 16.27
CA LEU A 205 39.94 -25.67 15.07
C LEU A 205 40.49 -24.96 13.81
N GLY A 206 41.03 -23.75 13.93
CA GLY A 206 41.64 -23.00 12.83
C GLY A 206 40.64 -22.30 11.90
N MET A 207 39.39 -22.09 12.33
CA MET A 207 38.40 -21.36 11.52
C MET A 207 38.76 -19.88 11.40
N THR A 208 38.70 -19.35 10.18
CA THR A 208 38.77 -17.90 9.92
C THR A 208 37.51 -17.19 10.42
N SER A 209 37.58 -15.87 10.62
CA SER A 209 36.41 -15.07 11.04
C SER A 209 35.23 -15.19 10.07
N ALA A 210 35.49 -15.30 8.76
CA ALA A 210 34.45 -15.49 7.75
C ALA A 210 33.81 -16.89 7.83
N GLN A 211 34.60 -17.93 8.08
CA GLN A 211 34.09 -19.29 8.30
C GLN A 211 33.27 -19.37 9.60
N SER A 212 33.78 -18.80 10.69
CA SER A 212 33.06 -18.73 11.97
C SER A 212 31.73 -17.98 11.83
N LEU A 213 31.72 -16.85 11.12
CA LEU A 213 30.50 -16.10 10.84
C LEU A 213 29.48 -16.94 10.04
N ARG A 214 29.90 -17.54 8.93
CA ARG A 214 28.99 -18.24 8.01
C ARG A 214 28.51 -19.59 8.54
N LEU A 215 29.36 -20.32 9.26
CA LEU A 215 29.09 -21.72 9.66
C LEU A 215 28.63 -21.85 11.11
N VAL A 216 28.92 -20.87 11.97
CA VAL A 216 28.58 -20.93 13.40
C VAL A 216 27.63 -19.80 13.77
N LEU A 217 28.06 -18.55 13.60
CA LEU A 217 27.31 -17.40 14.12
C LEU A 217 25.97 -17.18 13.40
N LEU A 218 25.97 -17.06 12.07
CA LEU A 218 24.76 -16.81 11.30
C LEU A 218 23.72 -17.93 11.44
N PRO A 219 24.09 -19.22 11.34
CA PRO A 219 23.12 -20.30 11.58
C PRO A 219 22.52 -20.24 12.99
N LEU A 220 23.34 -20.05 14.03
CA LEU A 220 22.84 -20.01 15.41
C LEU A 220 21.99 -18.76 15.69
N ALA A 221 22.33 -17.61 15.11
CA ALA A 221 21.61 -16.35 15.24
C ALA A 221 20.33 -16.26 14.37
N LEU A 222 20.17 -17.14 13.38
CA LEU A 222 19.09 -17.07 12.39
C LEU A 222 17.68 -17.01 13.00
N PRO A 223 17.31 -17.78 14.06
CA PRO A 223 15.99 -17.68 14.66
C PRO A 223 15.70 -16.28 15.22
N THR A 224 16.67 -15.68 15.90
CA THR A 224 16.54 -14.32 16.43
C THR A 224 16.45 -13.30 15.28
N LEU A 225 17.29 -13.44 14.25
CA LEU A 225 17.22 -12.60 13.05
C LEU A 225 15.82 -12.64 12.41
N LEU A 226 15.26 -13.85 12.21
CA LEU A 226 13.92 -14.05 11.65
C LEU A 226 12.82 -13.43 12.51
N ALA A 227 12.91 -13.50 13.84
CA ALA A 227 12.00 -12.80 14.73
C ALA A 227 12.05 -11.27 14.53
N GLY A 228 13.24 -10.74 14.18
CA GLY A 228 13.40 -9.35 13.74
C GLY A 228 12.69 -9.03 12.44
N VAL A 229 12.81 -9.91 11.44
CA VAL A 229 12.11 -9.76 10.15
C VAL A 229 10.60 -9.83 10.33
N ARG A 230 10.10 -10.77 11.14
CA ARG A 230 8.69 -10.90 11.52
C ARG A 230 8.18 -9.57 12.08
N THR A 231 8.88 -9.05 13.10
CA THR A 231 8.51 -7.80 13.76
C THR A 231 8.50 -6.62 12.78
N ALA A 232 9.56 -6.48 11.96
CA ALA A 232 9.64 -5.43 10.94
C ALA A 232 8.50 -5.55 9.92
N THR A 233 8.18 -6.76 9.49
CA THR A 233 7.11 -7.01 8.51
C THR A 233 5.74 -6.62 9.07
N THR A 234 5.42 -7.02 10.30
CA THR A 234 4.15 -6.64 10.96
C THR A 234 4.02 -5.11 11.09
N ILE A 235 5.09 -4.43 11.51
CA ILE A 235 5.13 -2.96 11.59
C ILE A 235 4.97 -2.34 10.19
N ALA A 236 5.64 -2.88 9.18
CA ALA A 236 5.58 -2.40 7.81
C ALA A 236 4.19 -2.56 7.20
N ILE A 237 3.49 -3.68 7.41
CA ILE A 237 2.12 -3.90 6.94
C ILE A 237 1.17 -2.84 7.49
N GLY A 238 1.25 -2.56 8.79
CA GLY A 238 0.44 -1.53 9.44
C GLY A 238 0.79 -0.14 8.93
N THR A 239 2.08 0.23 8.93
CA THR A 239 2.56 1.56 8.53
C THR A 239 2.31 1.84 7.04
N ALA A 240 2.35 0.81 6.19
CA ALA A 240 2.07 0.93 4.75
C ALA A 240 0.66 1.46 4.46
N THR A 241 -0.31 1.27 5.37
CA THR A 241 -1.65 1.85 5.19
C THR A 241 -1.63 3.38 5.18
N ILE A 242 -0.69 4.00 5.90
CA ILE A 242 -0.53 5.46 5.95
C ILE A 242 0.07 5.99 4.65
N ALA A 243 0.85 5.19 3.92
CA ALA A 243 1.46 5.60 2.65
C ALA A 243 0.41 5.93 1.56
N ALA A 244 -0.84 5.48 1.71
CA ALA A 244 -1.92 5.86 0.81
C ALA A 244 -2.25 7.36 0.83
N PHE A 245 -1.99 8.07 1.93
CA PHE A 245 -2.14 9.53 1.99
C PHE A 245 -1.27 10.27 0.97
N ILE A 246 -0.21 9.63 0.51
CA ILE A 246 0.73 10.16 -0.46
C ILE A 246 0.66 9.38 -1.78
N GLY A 247 -0.44 8.68 -2.05
CA GLY A 247 -0.66 8.00 -3.33
C GLY A 247 0.17 6.72 -3.56
N ALA A 248 0.75 6.11 -2.52
CA ALA A 248 1.48 4.85 -2.68
C ALA A 248 0.58 3.63 -2.94
N GLY A 249 -0.74 3.77 -2.76
CA GLY A 249 -1.75 2.72 -3.00
C GLY A 249 -1.88 1.71 -1.87
N GLY A 250 -2.29 0.48 -2.21
CA GLY A 250 -2.51 -0.60 -1.25
C GLY A 250 -3.81 -0.46 -0.46
N TYR A 251 -4.00 -1.25 0.60
CA TYR A 251 -5.24 -1.23 1.39
C TYR A 251 -5.54 0.12 2.04
N GLY A 252 -4.49 0.94 2.24
CA GLY A 252 -4.65 2.32 2.71
C GLY A 252 -5.52 3.17 1.79
N GLU A 253 -5.61 2.88 0.49
CA GLU A 253 -6.44 3.61 -0.46
C GLU A 253 -7.92 3.60 -0.03
N ARG A 254 -8.44 2.43 0.37
CA ARG A 254 -9.80 2.27 0.89
C ARG A 254 -9.98 2.91 2.27
N ILE A 255 -8.96 2.81 3.14
CA ILE A 255 -9.02 3.40 4.50
C ILE A 255 -9.11 4.93 4.41
N VAL A 256 -8.21 5.55 3.64
CA VAL A 256 -8.16 7.01 3.46
C VAL A 256 -9.42 7.51 2.76
N THR A 257 -9.86 6.82 1.71
CA THR A 257 -11.11 7.19 1.00
C THR A 257 -12.32 7.05 1.91
N GLY A 258 -12.41 5.96 2.69
CA GLY A 258 -13.51 5.75 3.64
C GLY A 258 -13.52 6.78 4.75
N LEU A 259 -12.35 7.18 5.25
CA LEU A 259 -12.23 8.26 6.24
C LEU A 259 -12.65 9.62 5.67
N ALA A 260 -12.17 9.96 4.47
CA ALA A 260 -12.47 11.23 3.82
C ALA A 260 -13.97 11.40 3.50
N LEU A 261 -14.65 10.29 3.25
CA LEU A 261 -16.07 10.26 2.87
C LEU A 261 -16.99 9.85 4.03
N ASN A 262 -16.44 9.67 5.24
CA ASN A 262 -17.16 9.17 6.41
C ASN A 262 -17.93 7.85 6.14
N ASP A 263 -17.42 7.01 5.24
CA ASP A 263 -17.98 5.71 4.88
C ASP A 263 -17.30 4.61 5.71
N ARG A 264 -17.97 4.22 6.79
CA ARG A 264 -17.47 3.17 7.69
C ARG A 264 -17.31 1.83 6.98
N SER A 265 -18.17 1.49 6.02
CA SER A 265 -18.10 0.22 5.29
C SER A 265 -16.88 0.16 4.38
N LEU A 266 -16.56 1.25 3.67
CA LEU A 266 -15.36 1.34 2.84
C LEU A 266 -14.08 1.35 3.69
N LEU A 267 -14.08 2.09 4.80
CA LEU A 267 -12.97 2.12 5.74
C LEU A 267 -12.66 0.70 6.25
N LEU A 268 -13.69 -0.04 6.67
CA LEU A 268 -13.55 -1.43 7.10
C LEU A 268 -13.13 -2.37 5.96
N ALA A 269 -13.59 -2.12 4.74
CA ALA A 269 -13.18 -2.87 3.55
C ALA A 269 -11.70 -2.69 3.15
N GLY A 270 -11.01 -1.69 3.71
CA GLY A 270 -9.56 -1.56 3.66
C GLY A 270 -8.86 -2.08 4.93
N ALA A 271 -9.40 -1.74 6.11
CA ALA A 271 -8.79 -2.07 7.39
C ALA A 271 -8.79 -3.58 7.69
N LEU A 272 -9.88 -4.30 7.38
CA LEU A 272 -9.99 -5.73 7.65
C LEU A 272 -9.02 -6.57 6.80
N PRO A 273 -8.90 -6.38 5.47
CA PRO A 273 -7.87 -7.06 4.69
C PRO A 273 -6.44 -6.73 5.15
N ALA A 274 -6.17 -5.49 5.58
CA ALA A 274 -4.85 -5.12 6.12
C ALA A 274 -4.55 -5.85 7.44
N ALA A 275 -5.51 -5.91 8.37
CA ALA A 275 -5.38 -6.64 9.62
C ALA A 275 -5.25 -8.16 9.38
N ALA A 276 -6.05 -8.72 8.48
CA ALA A 276 -5.94 -10.12 8.08
C ALA A 276 -4.56 -10.42 7.49
N LEU A 277 -4.02 -9.55 6.63
CA LEU A 277 -2.69 -9.71 6.08
C LEU A 277 -1.60 -9.68 7.17
N ALA A 278 -1.72 -8.80 8.17
CA ALA A 278 -0.78 -8.75 9.29
C ALA A 278 -0.80 -10.06 10.10
N LEU A 279 -2.00 -10.58 10.41
CA LEU A 279 -2.16 -11.85 11.13
C LEU A 279 -1.66 -13.05 10.32
N LEU A 280 -1.93 -13.07 9.01
CA LEU A 280 -1.42 -14.12 8.12
C LEU A 280 0.11 -14.08 8.02
N SER A 281 0.69 -12.88 7.93
CA SER A 281 2.15 -12.71 7.97
C SER A 281 2.72 -13.23 9.30
N GLU A 282 2.05 -12.96 10.41
CA GLU A 282 2.48 -13.42 11.72
C GLU A 282 2.46 -14.95 11.85
N ALA A 283 1.36 -15.58 11.45
CA ALA A 283 1.23 -17.04 11.41
C ALA A 283 2.26 -17.69 10.47
N LEU A 284 2.56 -17.05 9.32
CA LEU A 284 3.58 -17.53 8.39
C LEU A 284 4.97 -17.54 9.04
N PHE A 285 5.38 -16.47 9.71
CA PHE A 285 6.68 -16.45 10.39
C PHE A 285 6.73 -17.43 11.56
N GLU A 286 5.65 -17.58 12.32
CA GLU A 286 5.58 -18.54 13.42
C GLU A 286 5.73 -19.99 12.95
N THR A 287 5.06 -20.36 11.86
CA THR A 287 5.21 -21.70 11.26
C THR A 287 6.61 -21.96 10.74
N ILE A 288 7.26 -20.96 10.12
CA ILE A 288 8.67 -21.04 9.69
C ILE A 288 9.59 -21.25 10.90
N GLU A 289 9.45 -20.45 11.95
CA GLU A 289 10.26 -20.57 13.17
C GLU A 289 10.11 -21.94 13.82
N TRP A 290 8.87 -22.45 13.91
CA TRP A 290 8.59 -23.76 14.48
C TRP A 290 9.22 -24.89 13.67
N ALA A 291 9.13 -24.83 12.33
CA ALA A 291 9.75 -25.82 11.46
C ALA A 291 11.28 -25.85 11.64
N MET A 292 11.91 -24.68 11.81
CA MET A 292 13.35 -24.57 12.05
C MET A 292 13.79 -25.11 13.41
N ARG A 293 12.97 -24.94 14.46
CA ARG A 293 13.28 -25.48 15.80
C ARG A 293 13.22 -27.01 15.80
N ARG A 294 12.25 -27.60 15.09
CA ARG A 294 12.14 -29.07 14.96
C ARG A 294 13.31 -29.72 14.23
N GLY A 295 13.92 -29.05 13.26
CA GLY A 295 15.10 -29.58 12.55
C GLY A 295 16.41 -29.52 13.36
N ARG A 296 16.40 -28.98 14.59
CA ARG A 296 17.58 -28.80 15.44
C ARG A 296 17.57 -29.64 16.72
N GLY A 297 16.46 -30.33 17.01
CA GLY A 297 16.34 -31.31 18.11
C GLY A 297 16.44 -32.72 17.55
#